data_AF-A0A1C6QG03-F1
#
_entry.id   AF-A0A1C6QG03-F1
#
_cell.length_a   1.000
_cell.length_b   1.000
_cell.length_c   1.000
_cell.angle_alpha   90.00
_cell.angle_beta   90.00
_cell.angle_gamma   90.00
#
_symmetry.space_group_name_H-M   'P 1'
#
loop_
_entity.id
_entity.type
_entity.pdbx_description
1 polymer ?
#
loop_
_entity_poly.entity_id
_entity_poly.type
_entity_poly.pdbx_seq_one_letter_code
_entity_poly.pdbx_strand_id
1 'polypeptide(L)'
;MPQATRPPYVPADILTPKRDMTHGHFRPGDQVVILKGVAGGELWGDAMTVVTPSWHTPTDEDGWRLRDPNGGQQTFVTAHPRYLVHLSRRCPDCLIYLRALEDYLIPKFADGGTVIDCGWYSTTDRNQVVHIADARGGR
;
A
#
# COMPACT_ATOMS: atom_id res chain seq x y z
N MET A 1 -11.21 -17.27 33.80
CA MET A 1 -10.67 -17.58 32.47
C MET A 1 -10.37 -16.25 31.79
N PRO A 2 -9.12 -15.93 31.42
CA PRO A 2 -8.86 -14.75 30.58
C PRO A 2 -9.54 -15.00 29.23
N GLN A 3 -10.42 -14.08 28.85
CA GLN A 3 -11.11 -14.11 27.57
C GLN A 3 -10.04 -14.01 26.47
N ALA A 4 -9.92 -15.04 25.63
CA ALA A 4 -9.03 -15.01 24.48
C ALA A 4 -9.41 -13.77 23.65
N THR A 5 -8.55 -12.76 23.67
CA THR A 5 -8.70 -11.56 22.85
C THR A 5 -8.54 -12.05 21.42
N ARG A 6 -9.65 -12.28 20.73
CA ARG A 6 -9.65 -12.66 19.33
C ARG A 6 -8.86 -11.56 18.62
N PRO A 7 -7.80 -11.89 17.85
CA PRO A 7 -7.06 -10.87 17.13
C PRO A 7 -8.09 -10.02 16.36
N PRO A 8 -7.96 -8.68 16.34
CA PRO A 8 -8.87 -7.85 15.58
C PRO A 8 -8.95 -8.43 14.17
N TYR A 9 -10.17 -8.68 13.70
CA TYR A 9 -10.36 -9.23 12.36
C TYR A 9 -9.78 -8.23 11.38
N VAL A 10 -8.72 -8.63 10.69
CA VAL A 10 -8.10 -7.83 9.66
C VAL A 10 -8.69 -8.25 8.31
N PRO A 11 -9.44 -7.37 7.62
CA PRO A 11 -10.01 -7.68 6.32
C PRO A 11 -8.90 -8.01 5.32
N ALA A 12 -9.12 -9.00 4.46
CA ALA A 12 -8.22 -9.29 3.36
C ALA A 12 -8.32 -8.20 2.28
N ASP A 13 -7.20 -7.82 1.66
CA ASP A 13 -7.24 -6.96 0.47
C ASP A 13 -7.64 -7.78 -0.76
N ILE A 14 -8.83 -7.50 -1.29
CA ILE A 14 -9.35 -8.15 -2.51
C ILE A 14 -9.20 -7.27 -3.76
N LEU A 15 -8.75 -6.01 -3.60
CA LEU A 15 -8.72 -5.00 -4.64
C LEU A 15 -7.30 -4.81 -5.20
N THR A 16 -6.32 -4.57 -4.35
CA THR A 16 -4.92 -4.33 -4.78
C THR A 16 -4.34 -5.49 -5.59
N PRO A 17 -4.55 -6.77 -5.24
CA PRO A 17 -4.03 -7.89 -6.04
C PRO A 17 -4.59 -7.96 -7.46
N LYS A 18 -5.77 -7.36 -7.71
CA LYS A 18 -6.44 -7.36 -9.01
C LYS A 18 -6.22 -6.07 -9.79
N ARG A 19 -5.50 -5.11 -9.20
CA ARG A 19 -5.26 -3.81 -9.81
C ARG A 19 -4.20 -3.96 -10.89
N ASP A 20 -4.63 -3.80 -12.14
CA ASP A 20 -3.73 -3.67 -13.27
C ASP A 20 -3.23 -2.22 -13.33
N MET A 21 -1.92 -2.04 -13.25
CA MET A 21 -1.30 -0.73 -13.20
C MET A 21 0.06 -0.79 -13.89
N THR A 22 0.17 -0.10 -15.02
CA THR A 22 1.41 -0.08 -15.79
C THR A 22 2.49 0.75 -15.09
N HIS A 23 3.75 0.40 -15.30
CA HIS A 23 4.89 1.13 -14.74
C HIS A 23 4.87 2.62 -15.11
N GLY A 24 4.60 2.91 -16.39
CA GLY A 24 4.52 4.27 -16.94
C GLY A 24 3.35 5.13 -16.44
N HIS A 25 2.47 4.58 -15.61
CA HIS A 25 1.44 5.37 -14.94
C HIS A 25 2.04 6.40 -13.97
N PHE A 26 3.22 6.11 -13.41
CA PHE A 26 3.95 6.99 -12.49
C PHE A 26 5.20 7.57 -13.16
N ARG A 27 5.72 8.65 -12.58
CA ARG A 27 6.98 9.29 -13.00
C ARG A 27 7.77 9.80 -11.81
N PRO A 28 9.10 9.98 -11.94
CA PRO A 28 9.90 10.67 -10.95
C PRO A 28 9.30 12.01 -10.52
N GLY A 29 9.32 12.28 -9.21
CA GLY A 29 8.74 13.46 -8.59
C GLY A 29 7.26 13.33 -8.17
N ASP A 30 6.53 12.33 -8.67
CA ASP A 30 5.16 12.07 -8.23
C ASP A 30 5.11 11.80 -6.72
N GLN A 31 4.15 12.42 -6.04
CA GLN A 31 3.80 12.05 -4.66
C GLN A 31 2.75 10.95 -4.69
N VAL A 32 3.05 9.86 -3.99
CA VAL A 32 2.21 8.67 -3.94
C VAL A 32 1.97 8.23 -2.50
N VAL A 33 0.96 7.40 -2.29
CA VAL A 33 0.69 6.70 -1.04
C VAL A 33 0.60 5.20 -1.28
N ILE A 34 1.12 4.41 -0.34
CA ILE A 34 0.84 2.98 -0.20
C ILE A 34 -0.19 2.83 0.90
N LEU A 35 -1.43 2.50 0.53
CA LEU A 35 -2.57 2.43 1.46
C LEU A 35 -2.47 1.17 2.31
N LYS A 36 -2.53 1.32 3.63
CA LYS A 36 -2.35 0.21 4.59
C LYS A 36 -3.59 -0.10 5.41
N GLY A 37 -4.51 0.86 5.52
CA GLY A 37 -5.69 0.66 6.35
C GLY A 37 -6.51 1.92 6.54
N VAL A 38 -7.02 2.11 7.75
CA VAL A 38 -7.95 3.20 8.09
C VAL A 38 -7.46 3.95 9.33
N ALA A 39 -7.60 5.26 9.34
CA ALA A 39 -7.40 6.10 10.51
C ALA A 39 -8.51 7.15 10.57
N GLY A 40 -9.21 7.25 11.70
CA GLY A 40 -10.24 8.28 11.88
C GLY A 40 -11.38 8.24 10.88
N GLY A 41 -11.69 7.05 10.33
CA GLY A 41 -12.74 6.88 9.31
C GLY A 41 -12.30 7.18 7.87
N GLU A 42 -11.02 7.47 7.64
CA GLU A 42 -10.45 7.71 6.31
C GLU A 42 -9.38 6.68 5.97
N LEU A 43 -9.10 6.48 4.68
CA LEU A 43 -7.99 5.63 4.26
C LEU A 43 -6.65 6.21 4.73
N TRP A 44 -5.76 5.33 5.19
CA TRP A 44 -4.46 5.70 5.74
C TRP A 44 -3.34 4.85 5.12
N GLY A 45 -2.15 5.43 5.01
CA GLY A 45 -0.99 4.78 4.43
C GLY A 45 0.28 5.63 4.46
N ASP A 46 1.35 5.11 3.88
CA ASP A 46 2.65 5.80 3.83
C ASP A 46 2.74 6.70 2.60
N ALA A 47 2.89 8.01 2.81
CA ALA A 47 3.16 8.96 1.73
C ALA A 47 4.65 8.94 1.34
N MET A 48 4.94 8.88 0.04
CA MET A 48 6.29 8.78 -0.49
C MET A 48 6.46 9.56 -1.80
N THR A 49 7.71 9.84 -2.17
CA THR A 49 8.05 10.42 -3.47
C THR A 49 8.62 9.36 -4.40
N VAL A 50 8.13 9.28 -5.64
CA VAL A 50 8.73 8.46 -6.70
C VAL A 50 10.06 9.07 -7.13
N VAL A 51 11.13 8.28 -7.15
CA VAL A 51 12.49 8.76 -7.42
C VAL A 51 12.99 8.33 -8.79
N THR A 52 12.98 7.02 -9.06
CA THR A 52 13.56 6.45 -10.28
C THR A 52 12.97 5.06 -10.52
N PRO A 53 12.94 4.57 -11.78
CA PRO A 53 12.61 3.17 -12.06
C PRO A 53 13.52 2.21 -11.28
N SER A 54 12.97 1.04 -10.93
CA SER A 54 13.68 -0.02 -10.21
C SER A 54 13.09 -1.38 -10.60
N TRP A 55 13.65 -2.47 -10.09
CA TRP A 55 13.12 -3.82 -10.27
C TRP A 55 12.45 -4.31 -8.98
N HIS A 56 11.22 -4.79 -9.07
CA HIS A 56 10.49 -5.35 -7.92
C HIS A 56 10.56 -6.88 -7.95
N THR A 57 11.54 -7.42 -7.22
CA THR A 57 11.86 -8.85 -7.20
C THR A 57 10.69 -9.74 -6.76
N PRO A 58 9.87 -9.39 -5.75
CA PRO A 58 8.77 -10.26 -5.33
C PRO A 58 7.71 -10.52 -6.41
N THR A 59 7.51 -9.59 -7.33
CA THR A 59 6.57 -9.75 -8.46
C THR A 59 7.26 -10.05 -9.77
N ASP A 60 8.61 -10.02 -9.81
CA ASP A 60 9.41 -10.11 -11.02
C ASP A 60 8.96 -9.13 -12.12
N GLU A 61 8.60 -7.91 -11.71
CA GLU A 61 8.04 -6.86 -12.57
C GLU A 61 8.74 -5.52 -12.30
N ASP A 62 8.56 -4.55 -13.22
CA ASP A 62 9.08 -3.20 -13.06
C ASP A 62 8.51 -2.51 -11.81
N GLY A 63 9.39 -1.93 -11.02
CA GLY A 63 9.08 -1.23 -9.77
C GLY A 63 9.47 0.24 -9.80
N TRP A 64 9.12 0.92 -8.71
CA TRP A 64 9.57 2.28 -8.45
C TRP A 64 10.39 2.35 -7.15
N ARG A 65 11.55 2.99 -7.23
CA ARG A 65 12.27 3.43 -6.02
C ARG A 65 11.54 4.63 -5.45
N LEU A 66 11.16 4.53 -4.19
CA LEU A 66 10.41 5.53 -3.45
C LEU A 66 11.27 6.09 -2.32
N ARG A 67 11.07 7.36 -1.99
CA ARG A 67 11.69 8.03 -0.85
C ARG A 67 10.64 8.34 0.20
N ASP A 68 10.87 7.91 1.43
CA ASP A 68 10.08 8.33 2.59
C ASP A 68 10.47 9.78 2.95
N PRO A 69 9.52 10.74 2.98
CA PRO A 69 9.81 12.13 3.34
C PRO A 69 10.21 12.32 4.80
N ASN A 70 9.81 11.42 5.71
CA ASN A 70 10.11 11.51 7.14
C ASN A 70 11.50 10.98 7.48
N GLY A 71 12.14 10.26 6.56
CA GLY A 71 13.42 9.59 6.80
C GLY A 71 13.32 8.51 7.86
N GLY A 72 14.42 8.22 8.55
CA GLY A 72 14.49 7.18 9.58
C GLY A 72 15.45 6.05 9.22
N GLN A 73 15.19 4.84 9.76
CA GLN A 73 16.03 3.66 9.55
C GLN A 73 16.13 3.23 8.09
N GLN A 74 15.12 3.54 7.28
CA GLN A 74 15.09 3.27 5.85
C GLN A 74 14.57 4.50 5.10
N THR A 75 15.43 5.13 4.30
CA THR A 75 15.05 6.33 3.53
C THR A 75 14.42 5.99 2.19
N PHE A 76 14.70 4.80 1.66
CA PHE A 76 14.25 4.40 0.34
C PHE A 76 13.81 2.94 0.30
N VAL A 77 12.67 2.72 -0.34
CA VAL A 77 12.11 1.39 -0.60
C VAL A 77 11.82 1.21 -2.08
N THR A 78 11.66 -0.02 -2.55
CA THR A 78 11.14 -0.31 -3.89
C THR A 78 9.74 -0.91 -3.75
N ALA A 79 8.80 -0.48 -4.59
CA ALA A 79 7.43 -1.01 -4.58
C ALA A 79 6.90 -1.19 -6.01
N HIS A 80 5.99 -2.15 -6.18
CA HIS A 80 5.30 -2.38 -7.45
C HIS A 80 4.29 -1.24 -7.74
N PRO A 81 4.13 -0.78 -9.00
CA PRO A 81 3.17 0.26 -9.40
C PRO A 81 1.74 0.03 -8.88
N ARG A 82 1.29 -1.23 -8.85
CA ARG A 82 -0.05 -1.61 -8.37
C ARG A 82 -0.33 -1.22 -6.92
N TYR A 83 0.69 -1.00 -6.09
CA TYR A 83 0.54 -0.59 -4.69
C TYR A 83 0.43 0.94 -4.52
N LEU A 84 0.72 1.71 -5.58
CA LEU A 84 0.91 3.15 -5.50
C LEU A 84 -0.35 3.90 -5.90
N VAL A 85 -0.68 4.97 -5.19
CA VAL A 85 -1.80 5.85 -5.52
C VAL A 85 -1.34 7.29 -5.49
N HIS A 86 -1.71 8.11 -6.47
CA HIS A 86 -1.34 9.53 -6.46
C HIS A 86 -1.99 10.32 -5.32
N LEU A 87 -1.19 11.15 -4.67
CA LEU A 87 -1.66 12.12 -3.68
C LEU A 87 -1.94 13.50 -4.28
N SER A 88 -1.11 13.97 -5.22
CA SER A 88 -1.13 15.37 -5.66
C SER A 88 -1.84 15.61 -6.99
N ARG A 89 -2.35 14.57 -7.67
CA ARG A 89 -3.05 14.69 -8.95
C ARG A 89 -4.42 14.02 -8.92
N ARG A 90 -5.40 14.64 -9.58
CA ARG A 90 -6.67 13.99 -9.93
C ARG A 90 -6.44 12.97 -11.04
N CYS A 91 -6.02 11.76 -10.65
CA CYS A 91 -5.82 10.65 -11.56
C CYS A 91 -7.08 9.73 -11.52
N PRO A 92 -7.80 9.55 -12.65
CA PRO A 92 -9.03 8.75 -12.67
C PRO A 92 -8.84 7.32 -12.15
N ASP A 93 -7.79 6.62 -12.58
CA ASP A 93 -7.55 5.23 -12.17
C ASP A 93 -7.26 5.12 -10.66
N CYS A 94 -6.52 6.08 -10.11
CA CYS A 94 -6.26 6.16 -8.67
C CYS A 94 -7.54 6.50 -7.90
N LEU A 95 -8.37 7.41 -8.40
CA LEU A 95 -9.63 7.80 -7.74
C LEU A 95 -10.67 6.66 -7.73
N ILE A 96 -10.78 5.91 -8.83
CA ILE A 96 -11.65 4.73 -8.91
C ILE A 96 -11.21 3.68 -7.87
N TYR A 97 -9.90 3.42 -7.79
CA TYR A 97 -9.36 2.49 -6.80
C TYR A 97 -9.56 2.98 -5.36
N LEU A 98 -9.28 4.26 -5.07
CA LEU A 98 -9.52 4.86 -3.76
C LEU A 98 -10.97 4.70 -3.34
N ARG A 99 -11.90 5.05 -4.22
CA ARG A 99 -13.33 4.92 -3.94
C ARG A 99 -13.74 3.48 -3.65
N ALA A 100 -13.28 2.54 -4.47
CA ALA A 100 -13.57 1.12 -4.26
C ALA A 100 -12.99 0.61 -2.94
N LEU A 101 -11.79 1.07 -2.55
CA LEU A 101 -11.17 0.68 -1.29
C LEU A 101 -11.86 1.33 -0.08
N GLU A 102 -12.29 2.58 -0.19
CA GLU A 102 -13.12 3.26 0.83
C GLU A 102 -14.42 2.48 1.09
N ASP A 103 -15.18 2.22 0.02
CA ASP A 103 -16.47 1.51 0.07
C ASP A 103 -16.29 0.08 0.63
N TYR A 104 -15.15 -0.56 0.36
CA TYR A 104 -14.82 -1.86 0.92
C TYR A 104 -14.40 -1.79 2.39
N LEU A 105 -13.48 -0.90 2.74
CA LEU A 105 -12.70 -1.00 3.98
C LEU A 105 -13.32 -0.22 5.14
N ILE A 106 -13.77 1.01 4.91
CA ILE A 106 -14.26 1.90 5.96
C ILE A 106 -15.46 1.31 6.72
N PRO A 107 -16.48 0.70 6.06
CA PRO A 107 -17.60 0.11 6.78
C PRO A 107 -17.24 -1.01 7.77
N LYS A 108 -16.07 -1.64 7.61
CA LYS A 108 -15.58 -2.72 8.51
C LYS A 108 -14.95 -2.19 9.79
N PHE A 109 -14.67 -0.88 9.84
CA PHE A 109 -13.96 -0.22 10.94
C PHE A 109 -14.70 1.01 11.48
N ALA A 110 -16.02 1.08 11.25
CA ALA A 110 -16.85 2.23 11.59
C ALA A 110 -16.77 2.69 13.08
N ASP A 111 -16.33 1.80 13.98
CA ASP A 111 -16.19 2.08 15.41
C ASP A 111 -14.73 2.31 15.87
N GLY A 112 -13.76 2.31 14.96
CA GLY A 112 -12.34 2.41 15.25
C GLY A 112 -11.80 3.84 15.21
N GLY A 113 -11.74 4.52 16.35
CA GLY A 113 -11.10 5.85 16.49
C GLY A 113 -9.57 5.83 16.43
N THR A 114 -8.96 4.67 16.22
CA THR A 114 -7.50 4.46 16.20
C THR A 114 -6.99 4.17 14.79
N VAL A 115 -5.69 4.33 14.56
CA VAL A 115 -5.04 3.84 13.32
C VAL A 115 -5.13 2.32 13.30
N ILE A 116 -5.65 1.78 12.20
CA ILE A 116 -5.76 0.35 11.94
C ILE A 116 -4.91 0.04 10.71
N ASP A 117 -3.76 -0.59 10.94
CA ASP A 117 -2.96 -1.20 9.87
C ASP A 117 -3.53 -2.58 9.56
N CYS A 118 -3.87 -2.83 8.28
CA CYS A 118 -4.42 -4.10 7.84
C CYS A 118 -3.34 -5.16 7.54
N GLY A 119 -2.06 -4.89 7.83
CA GLY A 119 -0.99 -5.89 7.73
C GLY A 119 -0.82 -6.47 6.33
N TRP A 120 -1.26 -5.73 5.29
CA TRP A 120 -1.23 -6.18 3.90
C TRP A 120 0.16 -6.14 3.28
N TYR A 121 1.07 -5.39 3.88
CA TYR A 121 2.41 -5.17 3.37
C TYR A 121 3.46 -5.61 4.37
N SER A 122 4.54 -6.16 3.83
CA SER A 122 5.78 -6.37 4.56
C SER A 122 6.93 -5.77 3.75
N THR A 123 8.07 -5.56 4.39
CA THR A 123 9.28 -5.11 3.69
C THR A 123 10.31 -6.22 3.73
N THR A 124 10.88 -6.55 2.56
CA THR A 124 11.93 -7.57 2.44
C THR A 124 13.28 -7.06 2.97
N ASP A 125 14.24 -7.96 3.11
CA ASP A 125 15.65 -7.67 3.42
C ASP A 125 16.32 -6.74 2.38
N ARG A 126 15.82 -6.74 1.15
CA ARG A 126 16.25 -5.85 0.06
C ARG A 126 15.52 -4.49 0.04
N ASN A 127 14.79 -4.15 1.10
CA ASN A 127 13.97 -2.95 1.21
C ASN A 127 12.92 -2.85 0.09
N GLN A 128 12.25 -3.96 -0.21
CA GLN A 128 11.12 -3.99 -1.16
C GLN A 128 9.81 -4.20 -0.42
N VAL A 129 8.85 -3.30 -0.63
CA VAL A 129 7.51 -3.39 -0.07
C VAL A 129 6.71 -4.39 -0.88
N VAL A 130 6.30 -5.48 -0.25
CA VAL A 130 5.56 -6.57 -0.89
C VAL A 130 4.20 -6.75 -0.26
N HIS A 131 3.18 -6.84 -1.10
CA HIS A 131 1.83 -7.18 -0.67
C HIS A 131 1.72 -8.68 -0.32
N ILE A 132 0.93 -9.06 0.69
CA ILE A 132 0.78 -10.46 1.15
C ILE A 132 0.37 -11.45 0.05
N ALA A 133 -0.37 -10.97 -0.96
CA ALA A 133 -0.78 -11.78 -2.10
C ALA A 133 0.40 -12.11 -3.04
N ASP A 134 1.39 -11.22 -3.12
CA ASP A 134 2.54 -11.35 -4.01
C ASP A 134 3.74 -12.00 -3.29
N ALA A 135 3.78 -11.95 -1.95
CA ALA A 135 4.80 -12.59 -1.13
C ALA A 135 4.88 -14.13 -1.30
N ARG A 136 3.82 -14.77 -1.81
CA ARG A 136 3.73 -16.23 -1.98
C ARG A 136 4.20 -16.76 -3.34
N GLY A 137 4.58 -15.88 -4.27
CA GLY A 137 5.10 -16.25 -5.59
C GLY A 137 6.54 -16.75 -5.62
N GLY A 138 7.29 -16.60 -4.52
CA GLY A 138 8.65 -17.11 -4.38
C GLY A 138 8.69 -18.55 -3.91
N ARG A 139 8.40 -19.50 -4.81
CA ARG A 139 8.80 -20.91 -4.66
C ARG A 139 9.19 -21.50 -6.01
#